data_AF-A0A7X3M8W1-F1
#
_entry.id   AF-A0A7X3M8W1-F1
#
_cell.length_a   1.000
_cell.length_b   1.000
_cell.length_c   1.000
_cell.angle_alpha   90.00
_cell.angle_beta   90.00
_cell.angle_gamma   90.00
#
_symmetry.space_group_name_H-M   'P 1'
#
loop_
_entity.id
_entity.type
_entity.pdbx_description
1 polymer ?
#
loop_
_entity_poly.entity_id
_entity_poly.type
_entity_poly.pdbx_seq_one_letter_code
_entity_poly.pdbx_strand_id
1 'polypeptide(L)'
;MTCGVTPDERIIALQISARKPGQQWSAGNFITLARLIAERYRCRMFLFWSPGESSNPMHPGDDIKAEYITGLAAGYGLEAVPTRTLEELKAALSLCSAVVSSDGGAVHVAAALGLQVVALYGNSDPAHWHPWHVPHQTLRGSREHVNDISPEDVIRAIDPLINSSGEPGTGAWISASPASA
;
A
#
# COMPACT_ATOMS: atom_id res chain seq x y z
N MET A 1 14.66 13.05 -7.53
CA MET A 1 14.96 12.47 -6.21
C MET A 1 15.08 10.97 -6.41
N THR A 2 16.28 10.40 -6.24
CA THR A 2 16.46 8.95 -6.21
C THR A 2 16.26 8.50 -4.77
N CYS A 3 15.15 7.83 -4.48
CA CYS A 3 15.00 7.13 -3.22
C CYS A 3 16.04 5.99 -3.20
N GLY A 4 17.09 6.11 -2.38
CA GLY A 4 18.07 5.04 -2.20
C GLY A 4 17.40 3.89 -1.47
N VAL A 5 17.13 2.77 -2.16
CA VAL A 5 16.58 1.54 -1.57
C VAL A 5 17.71 0.52 -1.48
N THR A 6 17.85 -0.15 -0.34
CA THR A 6 18.79 -1.28 -0.20
C THR A 6 18.08 -2.61 -0.46
N PRO A 7 18.77 -3.66 -0.99
CA PRO A 7 18.12 -4.90 -1.42
C PRO A 7 17.33 -5.66 -0.33
N ASP A 8 17.74 -5.53 0.94
CA ASP A 8 17.10 -6.21 2.08
C ASP A 8 16.05 -5.31 2.79
N GLU A 9 15.86 -4.09 2.30
CA GLU A 9 14.96 -3.13 2.94
C GLU A 9 13.51 -3.42 2.59
N ARG A 10 12.72 -3.77 3.62
CA ARG A 10 11.29 -3.95 3.47
C ARG A 10 10.60 -2.59 3.34
N ILE A 11 9.91 -2.39 2.22
CA ILE A 11 9.10 -1.20 1.98
C ILE A 11 7.62 -1.58 1.93
N ILE A 12 6.79 -0.86 2.70
CA ILE A 12 5.34 -0.97 2.70
C ILE A 12 4.72 0.24 2.00
N ALA A 13 3.95 0.00 0.95
CA ALA A 13 3.23 1.03 0.23
C ALA A 13 1.93 1.41 0.95
N LEU A 14 1.70 2.70 1.15
CA LEU A 14 0.42 3.25 1.61
C LEU A 14 -0.18 4.07 0.46
N GLN A 15 -1.25 3.57 -0.15
CA GLN A 15 -1.94 4.27 -1.24
C GLN A 15 -3.24 4.88 -0.73
N ILE A 16 -3.38 6.22 -0.88
CA ILE A 16 -4.42 7.00 -0.19
C ILE A 16 -5.58 7.47 -1.07
N SER A 17 -5.44 7.36 -2.40
CA SER A 17 -6.41 7.92 -3.35
C SER A 17 -7.59 6.99 -3.56
N ALA A 18 -8.79 7.52 -3.33
CA ALA A 18 -10.05 6.89 -3.64
C ALA A 18 -11.05 7.93 -4.14
N ARG A 19 -11.79 7.63 -5.21
CA ARG A 19 -12.70 8.61 -5.83
C ARG A 19 -14.01 8.80 -5.06
N LYS A 20 -14.53 7.74 -4.44
CA LYS A 20 -15.81 7.79 -3.72
C LYS A 20 -15.56 8.24 -2.28
N PRO A 21 -16.31 9.23 -1.74
CA PRO A 21 -16.15 9.67 -0.35
C PRO A 21 -16.19 8.53 0.68
N GLY A 22 -17.12 7.58 0.52
CA GLY A 22 -17.22 6.40 1.42
C GLY A 22 -16.06 5.40 1.34
N GLN A 23 -15.14 5.59 0.38
CA GLN A 23 -13.93 4.79 0.17
C GLN A 23 -12.66 5.57 0.53
N GLN A 24 -12.77 6.84 0.95
CA GLN A 24 -11.61 7.65 1.35
C GLN A 24 -11.29 7.40 2.83
N TRP A 25 -10.32 6.53 3.09
CA TRP A 25 -9.82 6.35 4.44
C TRP A 25 -9.10 7.60 4.93
N SER A 26 -9.35 8.01 6.17
CA SER A 26 -8.99 9.33 6.67
C SER A 26 -7.49 9.51 6.77
N ALA A 27 -7.02 10.75 6.64
CA ALA A 27 -5.61 11.06 6.82
C ALA A 27 -5.12 10.70 8.24
N GLY A 28 -5.96 10.93 9.26
CA GLY A 28 -5.67 10.53 10.63
C GLY A 28 -5.41 9.03 10.75
N ASN A 29 -6.22 8.20 10.11
CA ASN A 29 -6.02 6.76 10.11
C ASN A 29 -4.71 6.35 9.43
N PHE A 30 -4.34 6.96 8.30
CA PHE A 30 -3.05 6.70 7.65
C PHE A 30 -1.86 7.12 8.52
N ILE A 31 -1.96 8.25 9.22
CA ILE A 31 -0.91 8.72 10.15
C ILE A 31 -0.77 7.75 11.33
N THR A 32 -1.89 7.33 11.93
CA THR A 32 -1.88 6.34 13.02
C THR A 32 -1.32 5.00 12.54
N LEU A 33 -1.70 4.55 11.34
CA LEU A 33 -1.16 3.33 10.74
C LEU A 33 0.35 3.42 10.55
N ALA A 34 0.86 4.53 10.00
CA ALA A 34 2.30 4.73 9.82
C ALA A 34 3.06 4.63 11.15
N ARG A 35 2.53 5.26 12.21
CA ARG A 35 3.08 5.11 13.57
C ARG A 35 3.10 3.65 14.02
N LEU A 36 1.97 2.95 13.93
CA LEU A 36 1.84 1.57 14.38
C LEU A 36 2.77 0.61 13.60
N ILE A 37 2.95 0.84 12.30
CA ILE A 37 3.91 0.10 11.47
C ILE A 37 5.34 0.34 11.98
N ALA A 38 5.73 1.59 12.19
CA ALA A 38 7.08 1.94 12.65
C ALA A 38 7.40 1.42 14.07
N GLU A 39 6.39 1.33 14.94
CA GLU A 39 6.53 0.76 16.29
C GLU A 39 6.72 -0.77 16.28
N ARG A 40 6.23 -1.46 15.25
CA ARG A 40 6.22 -2.93 15.17
C ARG A 40 7.28 -3.52 14.25
N TYR A 41 7.64 -2.79 13.20
CA TYR A 41 8.47 -3.28 12.11
C TYR A 41 9.64 -2.35 11.83
N ARG A 42 10.79 -2.94 11.51
CA ARG A 42 11.88 -2.24 10.82
C ARG A 42 11.60 -2.24 9.32
N CYS A 43 10.93 -1.20 8.85
CA CYS A 43 10.64 -1.00 7.43
C CYS A 43 10.57 0.49 7.10
N ARG A 44 10.68 0.79 5.80
CA ARG A 44 10.28 2.09 5.25
C ARG A 44 8.86 2.02 4.73
N MET A 45 8.24 3.18 4.58
CA MET A 45 6.93 3.29 3.98
C MET A 45 6.95 4.32 2.86
N PHE A 46 6.30 4.00 1.75
CA PHE A 46 6.07 4.95 0.66
C PHE A 46 4.61 5.35 0.61
N LEU A 47 4.36 6.65 0.60
CA LEU A 47 3.02 7.22 0.42
C LEU A 47 2.78 7.50 -1.05
N PHE A 48 1.73 6.89 -1.60
CA PHE A 48 1.30 7.02 -2.98
C PHE A 48 -0.07 7.70 -3.08
N TRP A 49 -0.23 8.56 -4.07
CA TRP A 49 -1.49 9.21 -4.39
C TRP A 49 -1.50 9.63 -5.86
N SER A 50 -2.70 9.96 -6.36
CA SER A 50 -2.90 10.64 -7.64
C SER A 50 -2.69 12.15 -7.45
N PRO A 51 -1.63 12.76 -8.01
CA PRO A 51 -1.37 14.18 -7.82
C PRO A 51 -2.38 15.06 -8.54
N GLY A 52 -2.58 16.29 -8.04
CA GLY A 52 -3.45 17.30 -8.65
C GLY A 52 -4.36 18.02 -7.67
N GLU A 53 -5.10 19.00 -8.18
CA GLU A 53 -6.09 19.73 -7.38
C GLU A 53 -7.31 18.87 -7.06
N SER A 54 -7.78 18.96 -5.82
CA SER A 54 -9.02 18.31 -5.36
C SER A 54 -10.28 18.83 -6.07
N SER A 55 -10.20 20.02 -6.66
CA SER A 55 -11.26 20.68 -7.43
C SER A 55 -11.48 20.07 -8.82
N ASN A 56 -10.54 19.26 -9.32
CA ASN A 56 -10.63 18.69 -10.67
C ASN A 56 -11.83 17.74 -10.76
N PRO A 57 -12.85 18.04 -11.59
CA PRO A 57 -14.10 17.28 -11.60
C PRO A 57 -13.95 15.88 -12.22
N MET A 58 -12.90 15.65 -13.01
CA MET A 58 -12.62 14.35 -13.65
C MET A 58 -11.71 13.49 -12.77
N HIS A 59 -10.64 14.09 -12.27
CA HIS A 59 -9.59 13.42 -11.50
C HIS A 59 -9.16 14.29 -10.32
N PRO A 60 -9.95 14.32 -9.22
CA PRO A 60 -9.55 15.00 -8.00
C PRO A 60 -8.20 14.44 -7.54
N GLY A 61 -7.23 15.32 -7.34
CA GLY A 61 -5.96 14.93 -6.74
C GLY A 61 -6.01 15.03 -5.22
N ASP A 62 -5.06 14.33 -4.58
CA ASP A 62 -4.97 14.19 -3.13
C ASP A 62 -3.79 14.96 -2.52
N ASP A 63 -3.25 15.98 -3.22
CA ASP A 63 -2.03 16.69 -2.81
C ASP A 63 -2.10 17.22 -1.37
N ILE A 64 -3.22 17.86 -0.99
CA ILE A 64 -3.44 18.38 0.37
C ILE A 64 -3.42 17.26 1.41
N LYS A 65 -4.07 16.13 1.11
CA LYS A 65 -4.12 14.97 2.00
C LYS A 65 -2.75 14.33 2.14
N ALA A 66 -2.01 14.20 1.03
CA ALA A 66 -0.67 13.65 1.00
C ALA A 66 0.32 14.52 1.78
N GLU A 67 0.26 15.84 1.61
CA GLU A 67 1.10 16.79 2.35
C GLU A 67 0.83 16.70 3.86
N TYR A 68 -0.44 16.68 4.26
CA TYR A 68 -0.83 16.57 5.66
C TYR A 68 -0.34 15.26 6.31
N ILE A 69 -0.51 14.12 5.62
CA ILE A 69 -0.01 12.82 6.10
C ILE A 69 1.51 12.84 6.19
N THR A 70 2.19 13.28 5.14
CA THR A 70 3.66 13.30 5.08
C THR A 70 4.25 14.15 6.21
N GLY A 71 3.71 15.35 6.45
CA GLY A 71 4.18 16.24 7.50
C GLY A 71 4.09 15.65 8.90
N LEU A 72 3.04 14.87 9.19
CA LEU A 72 2.81 14.29 10.52
C LEU A 72 3.40 12.88 10.69
N ALA A 73 3.73 12.18 9.61
CA ALA A 73 4.25 10.82 9.63
C ALA A 73 5.71 10.67 9.17
N ALA A 74 6.38 11.75 8.76
CA ALA A 74 7.80 11.71 8.36
C ALA A 74 8.71 11.07 9.43
N GLY A 75 8.44 11.33 10.72
CA GLY A 75 9.19 10.74 11.84
C GLY A 75 9.03 9.22 12.00
N TYR A 76 8.10 8.60 11.26
CA TYR A 76 7.84 7.17 11.28
C TYR A 76 8.45 6.43 10.07
N GLY A 77 9.30 7.11 9.28
CA GLY A 77 9.90 6.49 8.08
C GLY A 77 8.96 6.41 6.88
N LEU A 78 7.93 7.27 6.85
CA LEU A 78 7.05 7.47 5.70
C LEU A 78 7.62 8.54 4.77
N GLU A 79 7.77 8.19 3.49
CA GLU A 79 8.26 9.09 2.44
C GLU A 79 7.21 9.28 1.34
N ALA A 80 7.01 10.53 0.93
CA ALA A 80 6.11 10.86 -0.15
C ALA A 80 6.70 10.48 -1.52
N VAL A 81 5.97 9.65 -2.28
CA VAL A 81 6.34 9.25 -3.64
C VAL A 81 5.19 9.64 -4.58
N PRO A 82 5.15 10.89 -5.07
CA PRO A 82 4.11 11.32 -6.01
C PRO A 82 4.25 10.58 -7.34
N THR A 83 3.16 10.00 -7.84
CA THR A 83 3.13 9.25 -9.10
C THR A 83 2.10 9.87 -10.06
N ARG A 84 2.57 10.60 -11.08
CA ARG A 84 1.73 11.28 -12.08
C ARG A 84 1.27 10.36 -13.20
N THR A 85 2.00 9.28 -13.45
CA THR A 85 1.67 8.30 -14.49
C THR A 85 1.51 6.90 -13.91
N LEU A 86 0.87 6.03 -14.67
CA LEU A 86 0.74 4.63 -14.30
C LEU A 86 2.11 3.93 -14.29
N GLU A 87 3.01 4.32 -15.19
CA GLU A 87 4.38 3.81 -15.27
C GLU A 87 5.18 4.18 -14.01
N GLU A 88 5.04 5.41 -13.51
CA GLU A 88 5.66 5.85 -12.25
C GLU A 88 5.12 5.04 -11.07
N LEU A 89 3.79 4.84 -11.00
CA LEU A 89 3.17 4.02 -9.97
C LEU A 89 3.69 2.57 -10.01
N LYS A 90 3.74 1.96 -11.19
CA LYS A 90 4.26 0.60 -11.38
C LYS A 90 5.72 0.49 -10.95
N ALA A 91 6.56 1.43 -11.39
CA ALA A 91 7.97 1.44 -11.06
C ALA A 91 8.18 1.56 -9.54
N ALA A 92 7.47 2.47 -8.89
CA ALA A 92 7.61 2.66 -7.44
C ALA A 92 7.02 1.49 -6.63
N LEU A 93 5.89 0.91 -7.05
CA LEU A 93 5.33 -0.29 -6.41
C LEU A 93 6.24 -1.51 -6.56
N SER A 94 7.02 -1.61 -7.64
CA SER A 94 7.97 -2.73 -7.83
C SER A 94 9.10 -2.77 -6.80
N LEU A 95 9.32 -1.67 -6.05
CA LEU A 95 10.25 -1.58 -4.93
C LEU A 95 9.62 -2.01 -3.59
N CYS A 96 8.30 -2.19 -3.56
CA CYS A 96 7.54 -2.47 -2.33
C CYS A 96 7.28 -3.97 -2.18
N SER A 97 7.13 -4.41 -0.94
CA SER A 97 6.85 -5.81 -0.58
C SER A 97 5.38 -6.07 -0.27
N ALA A 98 4.68 -5.04 0.22
CA ALA A 98 3.27 -5.07 0.55
C ALA A 98 2.64 -3.70 0.27
N VAL A 99 1.33 -3.67 0.10
CA VAL A 99 0.55 -2.44 -0.05
C VAL A 99 -0.70 -2.45 0.84
N VAL A 100 -0.99 -1.32 1.47
CA VAL A 100 -2.29 -0.98 2.04
C VAL A 100 -2.93 0.06 1.13
N SER A 101 -4.10 -0.24 0.57
CA SER A 101 -4.75 0.65 -0.39
C SER A 101 -6.26 0.67 -0.19
N SER A 102 -6.86 1.84 -0.40
CA SER A 102 -8.30 1.95 -0.57
C SER A 102 -8.74 1.27 -1.87
N ASP A 103 -9.97 0.76 -1.93
CA ASP A 103 -10.51 0.13 -3.13
C ASP A 103 -10.36 1.03 -4.38
N GLY A 104 -9.65 0.53 -5.39
CA GLY A 104 -9.34 1.25 -6.62
C GLY A 104 -8.28 0.58 -7.48
N GLY A 105 -7.91 1.23 -8.58
CA GLY A 105 -6.99 0.67 -9.58
C GLY A 105 -5.61 0.27 -9.02
N ALA A 106 -5.11 0.97 -8.00
CA ALA A 106 -3.81 0.68 -7.39
C ALA A 106 -3.75 -0.72 -6.75
N VAL A 107 -4.87 -1.22 -6.21
CA VAL A 107 -5.00 -2.58 -5.67
C VAL A 107 -4.65 -3.61 -6.76
N HIS A 108 -5.18 -3.44 -7.96
CA HIS A 108 -4.97 -4.37 -9.07
C HIS A 108 -3.59 -4.24 -9.70
N VAL A 109 -3.03 -3.02 -9.77
CA VAL A 109 -1.66 -2.81 -10.22
C VAL A 109 -0.67 -3.50 -9.28
N ALA A 110 -0.87 -3.37 -7.96
CA ALA A 110 -0.05 -4.06 -6.97
C ALA A 110 -0.16 -5.58 -7.06
N ALA A 111 -1.38 -6.11 -7.23
CA ALA A 111 -1.60 -7.54 -7.43
C ALA A 111 -0.90 -8.06 -8.69
N ALA A 112 -0.96 -7.32 -9.81
CA ALA A 112 -0.26 -7.67 -11.04
C ALA A 112 1.28 -7.68 -10.90
N LEU A 113 1.81 -6.96 -9.91
CA LEU A 113 3.23 -6.94 -9.55
C LEU A 113 3.60 -8.00 -8.50
N GLY A 114 2.65 -8.81 -8.03
CA GLY A 114 2.89 -9.87 -7.05
C GLY A 114 3.03 -9.40 -5.61
N LEU A 115 2.65 -8.15 -5.31
CA LEU A 115 2.70 -7.62 -3.94
C LEU A 115 1.64 -8.28 -3.07
N GLN A 116 1.94 -8.35 -1.77
CA GLN A 116 0.94 -8.67 -0.76
C GLN A 116 0.01 -7.48 -0.55
N VAL A 117 -1.31 -7.70 -0.50
CA VAL A 117 -2.28 -6.59 -0.52
C VAL A 117 -3.21 -6.61 0.68
N VAL A 118 -3.30 -5.50 1.40
CA VAL A 118 -4.41 -5.19 2.30
C VAL A 118 -5.31 -4.17 1.62
N ALA A 119 -6.49 -4.61 1.19
CA ALA A 119 -7.46 -3.77 0.49
C ALA A 119 -8.59 -3.32 1.42
N LEU A 120 -8.84 -2.01 1.47
CA LEU A 120 -9.83 -1.38 2.35
C LEU A 120 -11.10 -1.05 1.54
N TYR A 121 -12.22 -1.67 1.91
CA TYR A 121 -13.51 -1.52 1.26
C TYR A 121 -14.52 -0.80 2.15
N GLY A 122 -15.19 0.20 1.60
CA GLY A 122 -16.45 0.75 2.11
C GLY A 122 -17.65 0.01 1.50
N ASN A 123 -18.20 0.56 0.42
CA ASN A 123 -19.43 0.08 -0.23
C ASN A 123 -19.24 -0.84 -1.45
N SER A 124 -18.00 -1.08 -1.87
CA SER A 124 -17.71 -2.02 -2.95
C SER A 124 -17.69 -3.45 -2.42
N ASP A 125 -18.05 -4.40 -3.29
CA ASP A 125 -18.12 -5.83 -2.96
C ASP A 125 -16.75 -6.52 -3.21
N PRO A 126 -16.07 -7.00 -2.15
CA PRO A 126 -14.79 -7.70 -2.29
C PRO A 126 -14.89 -8.99 -3.12
N ALA A 127 -16.06 -9.63 -3.19
CA ALA A 127 -16.24 -10.84 -4.00
C ALA A 127 -15.89 -10.60 -5.48
N HIS A 128 -16.10 -9.38 -5.96
CA HIS A 128 -15.84 -8.98 -7.34
C HIS A 128 -14.50 -8.25 -7.53
N TRP A 129 -14.02 -7.53 -6.50
CA TRP A 129 -12.91 -6.58 -6.63
C TRP A 129 -11.67 -6.91 -5.79
N HIS A 130 -11.58 -8.11 -5.21
CA HIS A 130 -10.41 -8.53 -4.44
C HIS A 130 -9.12 -8.61 -5.30
N PRO A 131 -7.93 -8.50 -4.68
CA PRO A 131 -6.66 -8.76 -5.34
C PRO A 131 -6.59 -10.17 -5.93
N TRP A 132 -6.40 -10.27 -7.24
CA TRP A 132 -6.42 -11.56 -7.94
C TRP A 132 -5.07 -12.30 -7.79
N HIS A 133 -5.12 -13.56 -7.34
CA HIS A 133 -3.98 -14.50 -7.36
C HIS A 133 -2.71 -14.05 -6.58
N VAL A 134 -2.87 -13.21 -5.56
CA VAL A 134 -1.79 -12.82 -4.64
C VAL A 134 -2.22 -12.99 -3.18
N PRO A 135 -1.29 -13.16 -2.23
CA PRO A 135 -1.64 -13.10 -0.81
C PRO A 135 -2.29 -11.77 -0.46
N HIS A 136 -3.49 -11.82 0.11
CA HIS A 136 -4.21 -10.60 0.44
C HIS A 136 -5.13 -10.76 1.65
N GLN A 137 -5.49 -9.61 2.21
CA GLN A 137 -6.55 -9.46 3.19
C GLN A 137 -7.50 -8.35 2.72
N THR A 138 -8.80 -8.59 2.79
CA THR A 138 -9.81 -7.58 2.49
C THR A 138 -10.50 -7.15 3.78
N LEU A 139 -10.46 -5.86 4.09
CA LEU A 139 -11.15 -5.30 5.24
C LEU A 139 -12.35 -4.50 4.76
N ARG A 140 -13.51 -4.71 5.39
CA ARG A 140 -14.74 -3.98 5.06
C ARG A 140 -15.21 -3.20 6.27
N GLY A 141 -15.39 -1.90 6.11
CA GLY A 141 -15.91 -1.05 7.18
C GLY A 141 -17.37 -1.37 7.50
N SER A 142 -17.77 -1.20 8.77
CA SER A 142 -19.19 -1.29 9.11
C SER A 142 -20.00 -0.24 8.36
N ARG A 143 -21.30 -0.51 8.16
CA ARG A 143 -22.23 0.40 7.45
C ARG A 143 -21.73 0.86 6.08
N GLU A 144 -20.86 0.07 5.45
CA GLU A 144 -20.29 0.35 4.13
C GLU A 144 -19.42 1.62 4.07
N HIS A 145 -18.81 2.00 5.20
CA HIS A 145 -17.97 3.18 5.31
C HIS A 145 -16.54 2.84 5.73
N VAL A 146 -15.56 3.15 4.87
CA VAL A 146 -14.17 2.69 5.07
C VAL A 146 -13.54 3.19 6.38
N ASN A 147 -13.97 4.35 6.91
CA ASN A 147 -13.41 4.90 8.15
C ASN A 147 -13.84 4.14 9.42
N ASP A 148 -14.73 3.17 9.29
CA ASP A 148 -15.06 2.24 10.37
C ASP A 148 -14.00 1.12 10.51
N ILE A 149 -13.07 1.00 9.55
CA ILE A 149 -11.89 0.14 9.66
C ILE A 149 -10.85 0.87 10.51
N SER A 150 -10.44 0.29 11.64
CA SER A 150 -9.44 0.89 12.51
C SER A 150 -8.01 0.64 11.99
N PRO A 151 -7.03 1.52 12.28
CA PRO A 151 -5.63 1.25 11.99
C PRO A 151 -5.13 -0.08 12.59
N GLU A 152 -5.64 -0.49 13.74
CA GLU A 152 -5.32 -1.76 14.40
C GLU A 152 -5.90 -2.96 13.64
N ASP A 153 -7.07 -2.85 13.01
CA ASP A 153 -7.57 -3.87 12.08
C ASP A 153 -6.62 -4.05 10.89
N VAL A 154 -6.15 -2.94 10.32
CA VAL A 154 -5.18 -2.96 9.20
C VAL A 154 -3.87 -3.62 9.63
N ILE A 155 -3.38 -3.32 10.83
CA ILE A 155 -2.20 -3.99 11.38
C ILE A 155 -2.45 -5.50 11.52
N ARG A 156 -3.55 -5.92 12.16
CA ARG A 156 -3.88 -7.36 12.25
C ARG A 156 -3.94 -8.06 10.90
N ALA A 157 -4.38 -7.35 9.86
CA ALA A 157 -4.42 -7.87 8.50
C ALA A 157 -3.05 -7.93 7.81
N ILE A 158 -2.16 -6.96 8.04
CA ILE A 158 -0.83 -6.95 7.41
C ILE A 158 0.14 -7.92 8.10
N ASP A 159 -0.01 -8.14 9.41
CA ASP A 159 0.83 -9.03 10.23
C ASP A 159 1.13 -10.40 9.59
N PRO A 160 0.13 -11.21 9.15
CA PRO A 160 0.39 -12.51 8.55
C PRO A 160 1.08 -12.42 7.19
N LEU A 161 0.88 -11.33 6.44
CA LEU A 161 1.44 -11.16 5.10
C LEU A 161 2.94 -10.86 5.20
N ILE A 162 3.33 -9.92 6.06
CA ILE A 162 4.73 -9.50 6.21
C ILE A 162 5.58 -10.49 7.03
N ASN A 163 4.96 -11.35 7.82
CA ASN A 163 5.64 -12.38 8.62
C ASN A 163 5.60 -13.77 7.99
N SER A 164 4.86 -13.98 6.90
CA SER A 164 4.97 -15.22 6.11
C SER A 164 6.28 -15.21 5.33
N SER A 165 7.38 -15.51 6.01
CA SER A 165 8.68 -15.77 5.41
C SER A 165 8.59 -17.08 4.61
N GLY A 166 8.25 -16.98 3.33
CA GLY A 166 8.55 -17.97 2.29
C GLY A 166 7.79 -19.29 2.30
N GLU A 167 6.68 -19.34 1.57
CA GLU A 167 6.56 -20.38 0.54
C GLU A 167 6.22 -19.69 -0.80
N PRO A 168 7.17 -19.58 -1.73
CA PRO A 168 6.81 -19.33 -3.12
C PRO A 168 6.00 -20.53 -3.60
N GLY A 169 4.81 -20.26 -4.14
CA GLY A 169 4.11 -21.25 -4.96
C GLY A 169 5.10 -21.83 -5.97
N THR A 170 5.32 -23.13 -5.89
CA THR A 170 6.06 -24.01 -6.80
C THR A 170 6.56 -23.34 -8.08
N GLY A 171 7.77 -22.78 -8.00
CA GLY A 171 8.57 -22.31 -9.12
C GLY A 171 10.02 -22.56 -8.77
N ALA A 172 10.54 -23.70 -9.22
CA ALA A 172 11.88 -24.19 -8.93
C ALA A 172 12.95 -23.14 -9.26
N TRP A 173 13.79 -22.81 -8.27
CA TRP A 173 15.09 -22.22 -8.51
C TRP A 173 16.13 -23.31 -8.27
N ILE A 174 16.56 -23.95 -9.36
CA ILE A 174 17.75 -24.80 -9.37
C ILE A 174 18.97 -23.88 -9.42
N SER A 175 19.86 -24.10 -8.47
CA SER A 175 21.14 -23.43 -8.26
C SER A 175 22.12 -23.59 -9.43
N ALA A 176 23.02 -22.61 -9.60
CA ALA A 176 24.38 -22.90 -10.02
C ALA A 176 25.37 -22.01 -9.24
N SER A 177 26.08 -22.62 -8.30
CA SER A 177 27.31 -22.07 -7.74
C SER A 177 28.39 -21.99 -8.82
N PRO A 178 29.24 -20.95 -8.85
CA PRO A 178 30.50 -21.03 -9.56
C PRO A 178 31.47 -21.90 -8.75
N ALA A 179 32.02 -22.93 -9.39
CA ALA A 179 33.13 -23.70 -8.88
C ALA A 179 34.36 -22.80 -8.69
N SER A 180 34.99 -22.90 -7.53
CA SER A 180 36.33 -22.40 -7.26
C SER A 180 37.38 -23.24 -7.99
N ALA A 181 38.25 -22.58 -8.76
CA ALA A 181 39.61 -23.01 -9.08
C ALA A 181 40.47 -21.76 -9.31
#